data_AF-A0A3C2DZS4-F1
#
_entry.id   AF-A0A3C2DZS4-F1
#
_cell.length_a   1.000
_cell.length_b   1.000
_cell.length_c   1.000
_cell.angle_alpha   90.00
_cell.angle_beta   90.00
_cell.angle_gamma   90.00
#
_symmetry.space_group_name_H-M   'P 1'
#
loop_
_entity.id
_entity.type
_entity.pdbx_description
1 polymer ?
#
loop_
_entity_poly.entity_id
_entity_poly.type
_entity_poly.pdbx_seq_one_letter_code
_entity_poly.pdbx_strand_id
1 'polypeptide(L)'
;MSSHTCWVLSEGHAGMENQCLGLAEAAGFQPVVKRVWVSFPWTRLPARLWPFPLRAAARGSDALVPPWPDMLITCGRRSVPLALAIQRQSGGKTFTVYIQNPTVPANAFNMIVAPEHDGFTGANVHVTHGALHRVTARRLNGDAATFAPLYAHLPRPLVGVLIGGSNRRYRVGEREMADLGDKLRQLHEESGAGLA
;
A
#
# COMPACT_ATOMS: atom_id res chain seq x y z
N MET A 1 0.78 6.65 -23.14
CA MET A 1 0.38 5.51 -22.28
C MET A 1 1.17 4.30 -22.75
N SER A 2 1.78 3.55 -21.83
CA SER A 2 2.58 2.37 -22.19
C SER A 2 1.66 1.27 -22.79
N SER A 3 2.08 0.62 -23.87
CA SER A 3 1.41 -0.57 -24.42
C SER A 3 1.65 -1.82 -23.57
N HIS A 4 2.56 -1.74 -22.60
CA HIS A 4 2.88 -2.83 -21.70
C HIS A 4 1.85 -2.95 -20.57
N THR A 5 1.53 -4.19 -20.23
CA THR A 5 0.59 -4.57 -19.19
C THR A 5 1.25 -4.57 -17.82
N CYS A 6 0.58 -3.98 -16.83
CA CYS A 6 1.05 -3.94 -15.45
C CYS A 6 0.00 -4.52 -14.53
N TRP A 7 0.40 -5.45 -13.65
CA TRP A 7 -0.43 -5.90 -12.54
C TRP A 7 0.09 -5.36 -11.22
N VAL A 8 -0.85 -5.01 -10.34
CA VAL A 8 -0.60 -4.78 -8.93
C VAL A 8 -1.17 -5.96 -8.15
N LEU A 9 -0.33 -6.73 -7.47
CA LEU A 9 -0.76 -7.82 -6.61
C LEU A 9 -0.92 -7.31 -5.17
N SER A 10 -2.08 -7.56 -4.58
CA SER A 10 -2.48 -7.01 -3.28
C SER A 10 -3.32 -8.03 -2.49
N GLU A 11 -3.31 -7.93 -1.17
CA GLU A 11 -4.24 -8.67 -0.30
C GLU A 11 -5.41 -7.78 0.19
N GLY A 12 -5.58 -6.59 -0.39
CA GLY A 12 -6.62 -5.62 -0.01
C GLY A 12 -6.26 -4.71 1.16
N HIS A 13 -5.02 -4.77 1.68
CA HIS A 13 -4.55 -3.81 2.68
C HIS A 13 -4.32 -2.46 2.00
N ALA A 14 -5.20 -1.48 2.28
CA ALA A 14 -5.22 -0.19 1.58
C ALA A 14 -3.85 0.52 1.52
N GLY A 15 -3.08 0.50 2.62
CA GLY A 15 -1.75 1.12 2.66
C GLY A 15 -0.69 0.43 1.78
N MET A 16 -0.74 -0.89 1.64
CA MET A 16 0.17 -1.64 0.76
C MET A 16 -0.25 -1.50 -0.70
N GLU A 17 -1.56 -1.58 -0.98
CA GLU A 17 -2.10 -1.39 -2.32
C GLU A 17 -1.81 0.03 -2.85
N ASN A 18 -1.95 1.05 -2.00
CA ASN A 18 -1.66 2.44 -2.35
C ASN A 18 -0.18 2.65 -2.73
N GLN A 19 0.75 1.97 -2.08
CA GLN A 19 2.17 2.00 -2.44
C GLN A 19 2.40 1.43 -3.86
N CYS A 20 1.86 0.25 -4.14
CA CYS A 20 1.99 -0.40 -5.44
C CYS A 20 1.35 0.42 -6.56
N LEU A 21 0.15 0.94 -6.32
CA LEU A 21 -0.55 1.81 -7.27
C LEU A 21 0.21 3.12 -7.51
N GLY A 22 0.73 3.74 -6.46
CA GLY A 22 1.54 4.96 -6.57
C GLY A 22 2.75 4.76 -7.47
N LEU A 23 3.46 3.65 -7.30
CA LEU A 23 4.59 3.32 -8.17
C LEU A 23 4.16 3.06 -9.62
N ALA A 24 3.11 2.26 -9.82
CA ALA A 24 2.60 1.93 -11.15
C ALA A 24 2.20 3.18 -11.95
N GLU A 25 1.43 4.07 -11.31
CA GLU A 25 0.92 5.29 -11.91
C GLU A 25 2.05 6.29 -12.20
N ALA A 26 3.02 6.43 -11.29
CA ALA A 26 4.19 7.28 -11.50
C ALA A 26 5.07 6.77 -12.66
N ALA A 27 5.14 5.45 -12.85
CA ALA A 27 5.80 4.83 -13.99
C ALA A 27 4.98 4.88 -15.31
N GLY A 28 3.80 5.52 -15.30
CA GLY A 28 2.98 5.74 -16.50
C GLY A 28 2.10 4.55 -16.90
N PHE A 29 1.93 3.56 -16.02
CA PHE A 29 1.06 2.42 -16.24
C PHE A 29 -0.38 2.69 -15.76
N GLN A 30 -1.32 1.98 -16.38
CA GLN A 30 -2.69 1.81 -15.88
C GLN A 30 -2.78 0.39 -15.31
N PRO A 31 -2.52 0.19 -14.00
CA PRO A 31 -2.39 -1.14 -13.43
C PRO A 31 -3.73 -1.85 -13.31
N VAL A 32 -3.74 -3.16 -13.58
CA VAL A 32 -4.84 -4.06 -13.18
C VAL A 32 -4.53 -4.58 -11.78
N VAL A 33 -5.38 -4.25 -10.81
CA VAL A 33 -5.23 -4.76 -9.43
C VAL A 33 -5.74 -6.20 -9.38
N LYS A 34 -4.87 -7.11 -8.91
CA LYS A 34 -5.17 -8.51 -8.60
C LYS A 34 -5.17 -8.67 -7.09
N ARG A 35 -6.35 -8.84 -6.51
CA ARG A 35 -6.53 -9.08 -5.07
C ARG A 35 -6.57 -10.56 -4.79
N VAL A 36 -5.61 -11.05 -4.02
CA VAL A 36 -5.47 -12.46 -3.68
C VAL A 36 -5.35 -12.61 -2.18
N TRP A 37 -6.22 -13.44 -1.61
CA TRP A 37 -6.18 -13.80 -0.20
C TRP A 37 -5.58 -15.18 -0.05
N VAL A 38 -4.80 -15.36 1.01
CA VAL A 38 -4.20 -16.65 1.34
C VAL A 38 -4.68 -17.08 2.72
N SER A 39 -5.14 -18.32 2.84
CA SER A 39 -5.67 -18.87 4.08
C SER A 39 -4.61 -19.68 4.83
N PHE A 40 -4.90 -20.04 6.08
CA PHE A 40 -4.12 -21.04 6.80
C PHE A 40 -4.06 -22.36 5.99
N PRO A 41 -2.93 -23.09 5.96
CA PRO A 41 -1.66 -22.86 6.69
C PRO A 41 -0.69 -21.88 6.02
N TRP A 42 -0.99 -21.47 4.78
CA TRP A 42 -0.11 -20.66 3.93
C TRP A 42 0.32 -19.34 4.60
N THR A 43 -0.58 -18.70 5.34
CA THR A 43 -0.30 -17.46 6.09
C THR A 43 0.86 -17.56 7.10
N ARG A 44 1.19 -18.77 7.57
CA ARG A 44 2.25 -19.04 8.56
C ARG A 44 3.52 -19.64 7.96
N LEU A 45 3.44 -20.22 6.77
CA LEU A 45 4.59 -20.85 6.14
C LEU A 45 5.50 -19.80 5.47
N PRO A 46 6.83 -19.91 5.63
CA PRO A 46 7.78 -19.13 4.84
C PRO A 46 7.56 -19.32 3.34
N ALA A 47 7.84 -18.29 2.53
CA ALA A 47 7.64 -18.33 1.08
C ALA A 47 8.32 -19.51 0.38
N ARG A 48 9.47 -19.97 0.90
CA ARG A 48 10.23 -21.12 0.38
C ARG A 48 9.52 -22.48 0.56
N LEU A 49 8.56 -22.57 1.49
CA LEU A 49 7.86 -23.80 1.85
C LEU A 49 6.44 -23.87 1.27
N TRP A 50 6.06 -22.98 0.34
CA TRP A 50 4.75 -23.06 -0.33
C TRP A 50 4.83 -23.93 -1.59
N PRO A 51 4.32 -25.18 -1.57
CA PRO A 51 4.07 -25.93 -2.80
C PRO A 51 2.97 -25.25 -3.62
N PHE A 52 3.24 -25.00 -4.91
CA PHE A 52 2.28 -24.49 -5.89
C PHE A 52 1.48 -23.24 -5.43
N PRO A 53 2.15 -22.12 -5.14
CA PRO A 53 1.54 -20.96 -4.49
C PRO A 53 0.34 -20.38 -5.25
N LEU A 54 0.29 -20.45 -6.58
CA LEU A 54 -0.86 -19.98 -7.35
C LEU A 54 -2.15 -20.79 -7.11
N ARG A 55 -2.04 -22.03 -6.60
CA ARG A 55 -3.19 -22.85 -6.20
C ARG A 55 -3.61 -22.61 -4.74
N ALA A 56 -2.80 -21.89 -3.97
CA ALA A 56 -3.04 -21.59 -2.56
C ALA A 56 -3.95 -20.37 -2.34
N ALA A 57 -4.33 -19.68 -3.42
CA ALA A 57 -5.28 -18.57 -3.38
C ALA A 57 -6.63 -19.05 -2.83
N ALA A 58 -7.13 -18.34 -1.82
CA ALA A 58 -8.42 -18.60 -1.22
C ALA A 58 -9.57 -18.25 -2.18
N ARG A 59 -10.75 -18.85 -1.95
CA ARG A 59 -11.97 -18.56 -2.71
C ARG A 59 -12.28 -17.05 -2.65
N GLY A 60 -12.67 -16.50 -3.79
CA GLY A 60 -12.92 -15.06 -3.96
C GLY A 60 -11.71 -14.27 -4.46
N SER A 61 -10.51 -14.85 -4.43
CA SER A 61 -9.31 -14.24 -5.03
C SER A 61 -9.43 -14.12 -6.54
N ASP A 62 -8.80 -13.07 -7.09
CA ASP A 62 -8.63 -12.94 -8.53
C ASP A 62 -7.81 -14.09 -9.11
N ALA A 63 -8.19 -14.54 -10.32
CA ALA A 63 -7.44 -15.56 -11.03
C ALA A 63 -6.06 -15.03 -11.45
N LEU A 64 -5.02 -15.76 -11.04
CA LEU A 64 -3.63 -15.57 -11.46
C LEU A 64 -3.31 -16.58 -12.56
N VAL A 65 -3.72 -16.28 -13.79
CA VAL A 65 -3.54 -17.13 -14.97
C VAL A 65 -2.99 -16.30 -16.13
N PRO A 66 -2.32 -16.90 -17.12
CA PRO A 66 -1.86 -16.21 -18.32
C PRO A 66 -3.01 -15.50 -19.08
N PRO A 67 -2.72 -14.45 -19.87
CA PRO A 67 -1.40 -13.91 -20.17
C PRO A 67 -0.78 -13.18 -18.98
N TRP A 68 0.49 -13.47 -18.70
CA TRP A 68 1.24 -12.82 -17.62
C TRP A 68 1.58 -11.37 -17.98
N PRO A 69 1.63 -10.45 -17.00
CA PRO A 69 1.91 -9.06 -17.28
C PRO A 69 3.38 -8.85 -17.64
N ASP A 70 3.66 -7.77 -18.36
CA ASP A 70 5.03 -7.29 -18.58
C ASP A 70 5.67 -6.83 -17.27
N MET A 71 4.87 -6.20 -16.39
CA MET A 71 5.29 -5.71 -15.08
C MET A 71 4.38 -6.22 -13.96
N LEU A 72 4.97 -6.71 -12.88
CA LEU A 72 4.25 -7.09 -11.67
C LEU A 72 4.81 -6.29 -10.49
N ILE A 73 3.96 -5.47 -9.86
CA ILE A 73 4.29 -4.69 -8.67
C ILE A 73 3.56 -5.28 -7.47
N THR A 74 4.28 -5.54 -6.39
CA THR A 74 3.68 -6.11 -5.19
C THR A 74 4.32 -5.61 -3.91
N CYS A 75 3.59 -5.71 -2.81
CA CYS A 75 4.02 -5.33 -1.47
C CYS A 75 3.45 -6.33 -0.46
N GLY A 76 4.17 -6.58 0.62
CA GLY A 76 3.71 -7.42 1.72
C GLY A 76 4.11 -8.90 1.58
N ARG A 77 4.56 -9.47 2.69
CA ARG A 77 5.21 -10.80 2.78
C ARG A 77 4.43 -11.94 2.13
N ARG A 78 3.10 -11.94 2.18
CA ARG A 78 2.26 -13.03 1.65
C ARG A 78 2.15 -13.00 0.12
N SER A 79 2.44 -11.87 -0.50
CA SER A 79 2.49 -11.74 -1.95
C SER A 79 3.79 -12.29 -2.57
N VAL A 80 4.87 -12.39 -1.78
CA VAL A 80 6.19 -12.90 -2.22
C VAL A 80 6.09 -14.25 -2.94
N PRO A 81 5.52 -15.33 -2.34
CA PRO A 81 5.47 -16.63 -3.02
C PRO A 81 4.65 -16.60 -4.31
N LEU A 82 3.58 -15.80 -4.37
CA LEU A 82 2.75 -15.64 -5.55
C LEU A 82 3.51 -14.93 -6.69
N ALA A 83 4.18 -13.82 -6.37
CA ALA A 83 4.94 -13.05 -7.35
C ALA A 83 6.12 -13.85 -7.93
N LEU A 84 6.86 -14.57 -7.08
CA LEU A 84 7.93 -15.46 -7.53
C LEU A 84 7.42 -16.60 -8.42
N ALA A 85 6.21 -17.09 -8.18
CA ALA A 85 5.62 -18.10 -9.04
C ALA A 85 5.14 -17.55 -10.38
N ILE A 86 4.60 -16.33 -10.42
CA ILE A 86 4.28 -15.63 -11.68
C ILE A 86 5.55 -15.45 -12.51
N GLN A 87 6.63 -14.96 -11.91
CA GLN A 87 7.92 -14.77 -12.60
C GLN A 87 8.46 -16.06 -13.20
N ARG A 88 8.35 -17.18 -12.47
CA ARG A 88 8.75 -18.50 -12.98
C ARG A 88 7.83 -18.97 -14.10
N GLN A 89 6.51 -18.84 -13.96
CA GLN A 89 5.55 -19.28 -14.96
C GLN A 89 5.53 -18.41 -16.22
N SER A 90 5.97 -17.15 -16.13
CA SER A 90 6.21 -16.31 -17.29
C SER A 90 7.54 -16.58 -17.99
N GLY A 91 8.36 -17.48 -17.46
CA GLY A 91 9.69 -17.78 -17.99
C GLY A 91 10.65 -16.60 -17.87
N GLY A 92 10.49 -15.77 -16.82
CA GLY A 92 11.29 -14.57 -16.61
C GLY A 92 10.88 -13.36 -17.46
N LYS A 93 9.78 -13.44 -18.22
CA LYS A 93 9.30 -12.34 -19.07
C LYS A 93 8.61 -11.22 -18.28
N THR A 94 8.06 -11.53 -17.12
CA THR A 94 7.47 -10.54 -16.22
C THR A 94 8.56 -9.88 -15.39
N PHE A 95 8.72 -8.57 -15.55
CA PHE A 95 9.59 -7.77 -14.69
C PHE A 95 8.94 -7.57 -13.33
N THR A 96 9.53 -8.14 -12.28
CA THR A 96 8.97 -8.10 -10.92
C THR A 96 9.57 -6.98 -10.08
N VAL A 97 8.71 -6.15 -9.53
CA VAL A 97 9.05 -5.08 -8.60
C VAL A 97 8.41 -5.38 -7.24
N TYR A 98 9.21 -5.41 -6.19
CA TYR A 98 8.73 -5.58 -4.83
C TYR A 98 8.97 -4.32 -4.00
N ILE A 99 7.96 -3.86 -3.27
CA ILE A 99 8.07 -2.70 -2.37
C ILE A 99 8.26 -3.19 -0.92
N GLN A 100 9.15 -2.53 -0.17
CA GLN A 100 9.63 -2.85 1.19
C GLN A 100 10.64 -4.01 1.21
N ASN A 101 11.10 -4.39 2.41
CA ASN A 101 11.93 -5.59 2.58
C ASN A 101 11.12 -6.89 2.34
N PRO A 102 11.48 -7.72 1.33
CA PRO A 102 10.73 -8.93 1.01
C PRO A 102 11.05 -10.12 1.94
N THR A 103 12.03 -10.00 2.84
CA THR A 103 12.54 -11.09 3.70
C THR A 103 13.06 -12.31 2.91
N VAL A 104 13.46 -12.09 1.65
CA VAL A 104 14.14 -13.04 0.76
C VAL A 104 15.34 -12.35 0.11
N PRO A 105 16.28 -13.10 -0.49
CA PRO A 105 17.44 -12.49 -1.18
C PRO A 105 17.01 -11.47 -2.24
N ALA A 106 17.79 -10.39 -2.39
CA ALA A 106 17.42 -9.28 -3.28
C ALA A 106 17.24 -9.71 -4.74
N ASN A 107 18.04 -10.67 -5.19
CA ASN A 107 17.99 -11.25 -6.54
C ASN A 107 16.75 -12.12 -6.82
N ALA A 108 15.85 -12.31 -5.84
CA ALA A 108 14.58 -12.98 -6.05
C ALA A 108 13.62 -12.15 -6.92
N PHE A 109 13.78 -10.83 -6.92
CA PHE A 109 12.99 -9.89 -7.73
C PHE A 109 13.90 -9.18 -8.74
N ASN A 110 13.33 -8.69 -9.84
CA ASN A 110 14.11 -7.88 -10.77
C ASN A 110 14.50 -6.53 -10.16
N MET A 111 13.60 -5.93 -9.36
CA MET A 111 13.84 -4.69 -8.64
C MET A 111 13.15 -4.71 -7.27
N ILE A 112 13.80 -4.12 -6.28
CA ILE A 112 13.22 -3.89 -4.96
C ILE A 112 13.22 -2.39 -4.67
N VAL A 113 12.10 -1.87 -4.19
CA VAL A 113 11.96 -0.48 -3.77
C VAL A 113 11.74 -0.48 -2.26
N ALA A 114 12.80 -0.21 -1.49
CA ALA A 114 12.77 -0.33 -0.03
C ALA A 114 12.91 1.06 0.62
N PRO A 115 12.07 1.40 1.61
CA PRO A 115 12.32 2.57 2.44
C PRO A 115 13.66 2.49 3.17
N GLU A 116 14.34 3.62 3.34
CA GLU A 116 15.64 3.70 4.02
C GLU A 116 15.64 3.05 5.43
N HIS A 117 14.54 3.21 6.17
CA HIS A 117 14.39 2.65 7.52
C HIS A 117 14.29 1.11 7.56
N ASP A 118 14.09 0.44 6.42
CA ASP A 118 14.11 -1.02 6.35
C ASP A 118 15.55 -1.59 6.37
N GLY A 119 16.57 -0.74 6.13
CA GLY A 119 17.98 -1.14 6.13
C GLY A 119 18.36 -2.19 5.08
N PHE A 120 17.53 -2.37 4.05
CA PHE A 120 17.73 -3.39 3.01
C PHE A 120 18.52 -2.84 1.84
N THR A 121 19.60 -3.53 1.44
CA THR A 121 20.51 -3.08 0.37
C THR A 121 20.80 -4.21 -0.62
N GLY A 122 21.20 -3.84 -1.84
CA GLY A 122 21.52 -4.77 -2.93
C GLY A 122 21.65 -4.07 -4.27
N ALA A 123 22.26 -4.74 -5.25
CA ALA A 123 22.52 -4.15 -6.57
C ALA A 123 21.25 -3.75 -7.35
N ASN A 124 20.11 -4.38 -7.04
CA ASN A 124 18.80 -4.12 -7.65
C ASN A 124 17.83 -3.42 -6.69
N VAL A 125 18.34 -2.80 -5.62
CA VAL A 125 17.53 -2.12 -4.61
C VAL A 125 17.57 -0.62 -4.84
N HIS A 126 16.41 -0.01 -5.01
CA HIS A 126 16.21 1.42 -5.01
C HIS A 126 15.68 1.87 -3.64
N VAL A 127 16.44 2.72 -2.96
CA VAL A 127 16.09 3.20 -1.62
C VAL A 127 15.21 4.44 -1.72
N THR A 128 14.12 4.48 -0.94
CA THR A 128 13.20 5.62 -0.89
C THR A 128 13.20 6.31 0.47
N HIS A 129 12.92 7.61 0.48
CA HIS A 129 12.62 8.33 1.73
C HIS A 129 11.17 8.07 2.12
N GLY A 130 10.96 7.16 3.07
CA GLY A 130 9.64 6.77 3.54
C GLY A 130 8.89 5.85 2.56
N ALA A 131 7.59 5.67 2.83
CA ALA A 131 6.72 4.80 2.05
C ALA A 131 6.16 5.51 0.81
N LEU A 132 6.03 4.77 -0.29
CA LEU A 132 5.42 5.28 -1.52
C LEU A 132 3.92 5.59 -1.32
N HIS A 133 3.39 6.51 -2.12
CA HIS A 133 1.98 6.87 -2.04
C HIS A 133 1.50 7.50 -3.35
N ARG A 134 0.18 7.60 -3.50
CA ARG A 134 -0.47 8.29 -4.63
C ARG A 134 -0.70 9.78 -4.41
N VAL A 135 -0.31 10.34 -3.26
CA VAL A 135 -0.48 11.77 -2.94
C VAL A 135 0.38 12.61 -3.88
N THR A 136 -0.25 13.55 -4.58
CA THR A 136 0.40 14.50 -5.50
C THR A 136 -0.26 15.86 -5.37
N ALA A 137 0.46 16.94 -5.67
CA ALA A 137 -0.11 18.30 -5.66
C ALA A 137 -1.38 18.40 -6.51
N ARG A 138 -1.39 17.76 -7.69
CA ARG A 138 -2.56 17.72 -8.57
C ARG A 138 -3.79 17.10 -7.89
N ARG A 139 -3.63 15.97 -7.19
CA ARG A 139 -4.74 15.32 -6.47
C ARG A 139 -5.19 16.16 -5.29
N LEU A 140 -4.23 16.65 -4.49
CA LEU A 140 -4.53 17.51 -3.34
C LEU A 140 -5.32 18.76 -3.74
N ASN A 141 -4.96 19.41 -4.85
CA ASN A 141 -5.69 20.59 -5.34
C ASN A 141 -7.11 20.24 -5.82
N GLY A 142 -7.27 19.10 -6.52
CA GLY A 142 -8.59 18.64 -6.96
C GLY A 142 -9.50 18.24 -5.79
N ASP A 143 -8.94 17.54 -4.82
CA ASP A 143 -9.64 17.12 -3.61
C ASP A 143 -9.98 18.36 -2.75
N ALA A 144 -9.06 19.32 -2.60
CA ALA A 144 -9.31 20.56 -1.87
C ALA A 144 -10.52 21.32 -2.42
N ALA A 145 -10.69 21.39 -3.75
CA ALA A 145 -11.88 22.00 -4.36
C ALA A 145 -13.17 21.25 -4.02
N THR A 146 -13.10 19.91 -3.93
CA THR A 146 -14.23 19.05 -3.56
C THR A 146 -14.61 19.23 -2.09
N PHE A 147 -13.62 19.35 -1.20
CA PHE A 147 -13.82 19.49 0.24
C PHE A 147 -14.12 20.93 0.68
N ALA A 148 -13.73 21.95 -0.09
CA ALA A 148 -13.87 23.35 0.28
C ALA A 148 -15.29 23.76 0.75
N PRO A 149 -16.38 23.34 0.08
CA PRO A 149 -17.74 23.68 0.54
C PRO A 149 -18.09 23.12 1.91
N LEU A 150 -17.57 21.94 2.27
CA LEU A 150 -17.86 21.30 3.56
C LEU A 150 -17.30 22.11 4.74
N TYR A 151 -16.20 22.83 4.52
CA TYR A 151 -15.50 23.58 5.56
C TYR A 151 -15.63 25.11 5.39
N ALA A 152 -16.46 25.58 4.46
CA ALA A 152 -16.60 27.01 4.16
C ALA A 152 -17.19 27.81 5.33
N HIS A 153 -18.05 27.18 6.13
CA HIS A 153 -18.73 27.78 7.28
C HIS A 153 -17.87 27.82 8.56
N LEU A 154 -16.73 27.13 8.58
CA LEU A 154 -15.86 27.03 9.75
C LEU A 154 -14.88 28.21 9.81
N PRO A 155 -14.57 28.72 11.01
CA PRO A 155 -13.59 29.79 11.17
C PRO A 155 -12.16 29.31 10.86
N ARG A 156 -11.24 30.26 10.64
CA ARG A 156 -9.85 29.96 10.24
C ARG A 156 -8.87 30.33 11.37
N PRO A 157 -7.77 29.56 11.54
CA PRO A 157 -7.34 28.41 10.73
C PRO A 157 -8.20 27.16 10.97
N LEU A 158 -8.15 26.19 10.03
CA LEU A 158 -8.75 24.87 10.27
C LEU A 158 -7.77 23.96 10.99
N VAL A 159 -8.29 23.19 11.94
CA VAL A 159 -7.58 22.14 12.67
C VAL A 159 -8.23 20.81 12.31
N GLY A 160 -7.48 19.96 11.61
CA GLY A 160 -7.87 18.59 11.33
C GLY A 160 -7.05 17.61 12.18
N VAL A 161 -7.70 16.58 12.71
CA VAL A 161 -7.05 15.55 13.55
C VAL A 161 -7.16 14.19 12.89
N LEU A 162 -6.02 13.59 12.57
CA LEU A 162 -5.96 12.23 12.03
C LEU A 162 -5.90 11.22 13.18
N ILE A 163 -7.02 10.56 13.45
CA ILE A 163 -7.13 9.56 14.51
C ILE A 163 -6.97 8.16 13.92
N GLY A 164 -5.91 7.47 14.32
CA GLY A 164 -5.71 6.06 13.97
C GLY A 164 -6.67 5.13 14.72
N GLY A 165 -6.87 3.92 14.20
CA GLY A 165 -7.65 2.89 14.90
C GLY A 165 -6.91 2.29 16.09
N SER A 166 -7.66 1.58 16.95
CA SER A 166 -7.07 0.73 17.99
C SER A 166 -6.11 -0.28 17.38
N ASN A 167 -4.94 -0.46 18.00
CA ASN A 167 -3.91 -1.40 17.59
C ASN A 167 -3.35 -2.16 18.83
N ARG A 168 -2.33 -3.00 18.62
CA ARG A 168 -1.76 -3.84 19.70
C ARG A 168 -1.17 -3.03 20.87
N ARG A 169 -0.80 -1.76 20.66
CA ARG A 169 -0.16 -0.89 21.65
C ARG A 169 -1.10 0.18 22.21
N TYR A 170 -2.11 0.60 21.44
CA TYR A 170 -3.03 1.68 21.81
C TYR A 170 -4.46 1.27 21.55
N ARG A 171 -5.34 1.45 22.54
CA ARG A 171 -6.80 1.40 22.33
C ARG A 171 -7.32 2.83 22.30
N VAL A 172 -8.13 3.10 21.29
CA VAL A 172 -8.93 4.33 21.21
C VAL A 172 -10.23 4.03 21.94
N GLY A 173 -10.27 4.34 23.23
CA GLY A 173 -11.44 4.17 24.08
C GLY A 173 -12.29 5.43 24.14
N GLU A 174 -13.48 5.29 24.72
CA GLU A 174 -14.43 6.38 24.89
C GLU A 174 -13.84 7.52 25.71
N ARG A 175 -13.10 7.20 26.78
CA ARG A 175 -12.46 8.19 27.65
C ARG A 175 -11.43 9.03 26.89
N GLU A 176 -10.56 8.39 26.12
CA GLU A 176 -9.53 9.09 25.34
C GLU A 176 -10.15 9.98 24.26
N MET A 177 -11.24 9.53 23.64
CA MET A 177 -11.97 10.32 22.65
C MET A 177 -12.73 11.49 23.26
N ALA A 178 -13.30 11.32 24.45
CA ALA A 178 -13.93 12.42 25.20
C ALA A 178 -12.89 13.49 25.58
N ASP A 179 -11.76 13.07 26.16
CA ASP A 179 -10.65 13.96 26.51
C ASP A 179 -10.08 14.70 25.28
N LEU A 180 -9.94 14.02 24.13
CA LEU A 180 -9.56 14.68 22.87
C LEU A 180 -10.63 15.69 22.42
N GLY A 181 -11.91 15.36 22.51
CA GLY A 181 -13.01 16.25 22.19
C GLY A 181 -13.02 17.52 23.04
N ASP A 182 -12.79 17.37 24.34
CA ASP A 182 -12.72 18.50 25.28
C ASP A 182 -11.52 19.41 24.96
N LYS A 183 -10.36 18.83 24.66
CA LYS A 183 -9.17 19.59 24.24
C LYS A 183 -9.38 20.35 22.93
N LEU A 184 -10.08 19.75 21.96
CA LEU A 184 -10.39 20.41 20.70
C LEU A 184 -11.41 21.54 20.87
N ARG A 185 -12.40 21.34 21.75
CA ARG A 185 -13.34 22.41 22.14
C ARG A 185 -12.61 23.58 22.79
N GLN A 186 -11.75 23.30 23.78
CA GLN A 186 -10.95 24.32 24.45
C GLN A 186 -10.07 25.08 23.44
N LEU A 187 -9.41 24.36 22.52
CA LEU A 187 -8.62 24.98 21.46
C LEU A 187 -9.47 25.93 20.59
N HIS A 188 -10.69 25.53 20.22
CA HIS A 188 -11.61 26.37 19.47
C HIS A 188 -11.99 27.64 20.25
N GLU A 189 -12.34 27.50 21.54
CA GLU A 189 -12.74 28.61 22.40
C GLU A 189 -11.61 29.62 22.60
N GLU A 190 -10.36 29.15 22.76
CA GLU A 190 -9.20 30.00 23.00
C GLU A 190 -8.67 30.69 21.73
N SER A 191 -8.71 29.99 20.58
CA SER A 191 -8.06 30.46 19.34
C SER A 191 -9.04 30.93 18.25
N GLY A 192 -10.32 30.56 18.35
CA GLY A 192 -11.30 30.73 17.28
C GLY A 192 -11.10 29.80 16.08
N ALA A 193 -10.20 28.81 16.14
CA ALA A 193 -9.91 27.91 15.01
C ALA A 193 -11.09 26.97 14.69
N GLY A 194 -11.36 26.72 13.42
CA GLY A 194 -12.41 25.77 13.00
C GLY A 194 -11.94 24.32 13.09
N LEU A 195 -12.78 23.42 13.58
CA LEU A 195 -12.47 21.98 13.69
C LEU A 195 -13.01 21.24 12.46
N ALA A 196 -12.14 20.60 11.68
CA ALA A 196 -12.42 19.99 10.37
C ALA A 196 -12.23 18.47 10.34
#